data_AF-A0A803N387-F1
#
_entry.id   AF-A0A803N387-F1
#
_cell.length_a   1.000
_cell.length_b   1.000
_cell.length_c   1.000
_cell.angle_alpha   90.00
_cell.angle_beta   90.00
_cell.angle_gamma   90.00
#
_symmetry.space_group_name_H-M   'P 1'
#
loop_
_entity.id
_entity.type
_entity.pdbx_description
1 polymer ?
#
loop_
_entity_poly.entity_id
_entity_poly.type
_entity_poly.pdbx_seq_one_letter_code
_entity_poly.pdbx_strand_id
1 'polypeptide(L)'
;LIGKFNLGKLYEKIGFNKEIISRGKFAELTAAEQRSFRPEEAELFAKSAQHAYTQFRDKAAYSRSMPIRWKKMHKEESGPEVMLLLEDFVDALGGMGRAVAIAKQKANIPQEQPVTLVEVSRPSPSLPEILSGIGVLLLGWTEL
;
A
#
# COMPACT_ATOMS: atom_id res chain seq x y z
N LEU A 1 -5.76 -7.09 -1.19
CA LEU A 1 -6.99 -7.20 -2.00
C LEU A 1 -8.05 -6.34 -1.35
N ILE A 2 -8.81 -5.61 -2.17
CA ILE A 2 -9.94 -4.80 -1.72
C ILE A 2 -11.18 -5.69 -1.72
N GLY A 3 -12.07 -5.54 -0.74
CA GLY A 3 -13.33 -6.28 -0.68
C GLY A 3 -14.26 -5.89 -1.84
N LYS A 4 -15.13 -6.83 -2.24
CA LYS A 4 -16.18 -6.57 -3.23
C LYS A 4 -17.54 -6.44 -2.52
N PHE A 5 -18.23 -5.33 -2.78
CA PHE A 5 -19.60 -5.13 -2.31
C PHE A 5 -20.60 -5.86 -3.22
N ASN A 6 -21.70 -6.33 -2.61
CA ASN A 6 -22.87 -6.80 -3.34
C ASN A 6 -24.03 -5.84 -3.08
N LEU A 7 -24.36 -5.05 -4.11
CA LEU A 7 -25.39 -4.02 -4.13
C LEU A 7 -26.68 -4.49 -4.82
N GLY A 8 -26.81 -5.77 -5.20
CA GLY A 8 -27.99 -6.26 -5.93
C GLY A 8 -29.31 -5.94 -5.24
N LYS A 9 -29.42 -6.24 -3.93
CA LYS A 9 -30.60 -5.92 -3.12
C LYS A 9 -30.86 -4.42 -2.98
N LEU A 10 -29.82 -3.60 -3.02
CA LEU A 10 -29.97 -2.15 -2.96
C LEU A 10 -30.53 -1.64 -4.29
N TYR A 11 -29.99 -2.12 -5.40
CA TYR A 11 -30.42 -1.77 -6.75
C TYR A 11 -31.87 -2.16 -7.03
N GLU A 12 -32.27 -3.36 -6.60
CA GLU A 12 -33.67 -3.82 -6.64
C GLU A 12 -34.62 -2.83 -5.93
N LYS A 13 -34.25 -2.36 -4.74
CA LYS A 13 -35.08 -1.45 -3.93
C LYS A 13 -35.28 -0.07 -4.55
N ILE A 14 -34.26 0.44 -5.26
CA ILE A 14 -34.30 1.77 -5.87
C ILE A 14 -34.74 1.74 -7.34
N GLY A 15 -35.10 0.56 -7.87
CA GLY A 15 -35.47 0.40 -9.28
C GLY A 15 -34.31 0.63 -10.25
N PHE A 16 -33.06 0.48 -9.79
CA PHE A 16 -31.88 0.66 -10.63
C PHE A 16 -31.48 -0.67 -11.27
N ASN A 17 -31.42 -0.71 -12.60
CA ASN A 17 -30.94 -1.87 -13.35
C ASN A 17 -29.59 -1.57 -14.00
N LYS A 18 -28.62 -2.47 -13.79
CA LYS A 18 -27.27 -2.35 -14.35
C LYS A 18 -26.97 -3.57 -15.22
N GLU A 19 -26.79 -3.32 -16.51
CA GLU A 19 -26.28 -4.31 -17.46
C GLU A 19 -24.78 -4.08 -17.69
N ILE A 20 -24.01 -5.16 -17.76
CA ILE A 20 -22.57 -5.11 -18.02
C ILE A 20 -22.29 -5.92 -19.28
N ILE A 21 -21.63 -5.30 -20.24
CA ILE A 21 -21.05 -5.98 -21.40
C ILE A 21 -19.61 -6.28 -21.06
N SER A 22 -19.26 -7.56 -20.96
CA SER A 22 -17.94 -8.01 -20.54
C SER A 22 -17.28 -8.86 -21.62
N ARG A 23 -15.94 -8.82 -21.66
CA ARG A 23 -15.12 -9.68 -22.53
C ARG A 23 -14.07 -10.39 -21.69
N GLY A 24 -14.21 -11.71 -21.58
CA GLY A 24 -13.30 -12.58 -20.85
C GLY A 24 -13.93 -13.18 -19.58
N LYS A 25 -13.46 -14.38 -19.21
CA LYS A 25 -14.08 -15.24 -18.18
C LYS A 25 -14.22 -14.56 -16.81
N PHE A 26 -13.23 -13.77 -16.39
CA PHE A 26 -13.18 -13.12 -15.08
C PHE A 26 -13.27 -11.59 -15.16
N ALA A 27 -13.70 -11.03 -16.29
CA ALA A 27 -13.74 -9.58 -16.51
C ALA A 27 -14.69 -8.84 -15.54
N GLU A 28 -15.71 -9.55 -15.02
CA GLU A 28 -16.69 -9.02 -14.10
C GLU A 28 -16.31 -9.16 -12.62
N LEU A 29 -15.17 -9.81 -12.31
CA LEU A 29 -14.81 -10.21 -10.95
C LEU A 29 -14.93 -9.04 -9.96
N THR A 30 -14.36 -7.89 -10.28
CA THR A 30 -14.43 -6.68 -9.42
C THR A 30 -15.46 -5.66 -9.86
N ALA A 31 -16.02 -5.80 -11.08
CA ALA A 31 -16.86 -4.79 -11.71
C ALA A 31 -18.37 -5.08 -11.64
N ALA A 32 -18.77 -6.29 -11.23
CA ALA A 32 -20.17 -6.69 -11.13
C ALA A 32 -20.67 -6.63 -9.68
N GLU A 33 -20.82 -5.43 -9.13
CA GLU A 33 -21.33 -5.18 -7.77
C GLU A 33 -22.81 -5.52 -7.61
N GLN A 34 -23.59 -5.62 -8.69
CA GLN A 34 -25.02 -5.96 -8.65
C GLN A 34 -25.31 -7.43 -8.33
N ARG A 35 -24.28 -8.29 -8.25
CA ARG A 35 -24.45 -9.73 -7.98
C ARG A 35 -23.34 -10.28 -7.08
N SER A 36 -23.61 -11.46 -6.51
CA SER A 36 -22.59 -12.26 -5.82
C SER A 36 -21.54 -12.78 -6.81
N PHE A 37 -20.41 -13.24 -6.28
CA PHE A 37 -19.44 -14.00 -7.06
C PHE A 37 -20.06 -15.30 -7.59
N ARG A 38 -19.72 -15.67 -8.82
CA ARG A 38 -19.89 -17.03 -9.32
C ARG A 38 -18.92 -17.97 -8.56
N PRO A 39 -19.17 -19.28 -8.47
CA PRO A 39 -18.29 -20.20 -7.72
C PRO A 39 -16.82 -20.12 -8.14
N GLU A 40 -16.54 -20.09 -9.44
CA GLU A 40 -15.19 -19.97 -10.00
C GLU A 40 -14.52 -18.61 -9.74
N GLU A 41 -15.30 -17.53 -9.72
CA GLU A 41 -14.85 -16.20 -9.35
C GLU A 41 -14.49 -16.14 -7.86
N ALA A 42 -15.32 -16.74 -7.01
CA ALA A 42 -15.08 -16.82 -5.57
C ALA A 42 -13.82 -17.64 -5.26
N GLU A 43 -13.62 -18.76 -5.95
CA GLU A 43 -12.41 -19.58 -5.83
C GLU A 43 -11.16 -18.80 -6.26
N LEU A 44 -11.20 -18.10 -7.40
CA LEU A 44 -10.09 -17.28 -7.86
C LEU A 44 -9.77 -16.15 -6.87
N PHE A 45 -10.79 -15.49 -6.33
CA PHE A 45 -10.62 -14.43 -5.34
C PHE A 45 -9.99 -14.98 -4.05
N ALA A 46 -10.48 -16.13 -3.56
CA ALA A 46 -9.94 -16.79 -2.38
C ALA A 46 -8.48 -17.23 -2.56
N LYS A 47 -8.15 -17.84 -3.71
CA LYS A 47 -6.78 -18.20 -4.08
C LYS A 47 -5.86 -16.98 -4.16
N SER A 48 -6.33 -15.89 -4.74
CA SER A 48 -5.59 -14.62 -4.81
C SER A 48 -5.32 -14.05 -3.41
N ALA A 49 -6.31 -14.11 -2.51
CA ALA A 49 -6.16 -13.68 -1.11
C ALA A 49 -5.15 -14.54 -0.36
N GLN A 50 -5.25 -15.85 -0.52
CA GLN A 50 -4.30 -16.78 0.07
C GLN A 50 -2.87 -16.54 -0.46
N HIS A 51 -2.73 -16.31 -1.76
CA HIS A 51 -1.44 -16.03 -2.38
C HIS A 51 -0.82 -14.73 -1.84
N ALA A 52 -1.60 -13.65 -1.76
CA ALA A 52 -1.14 -12.38 -1.21
C ALA A 52 -0.70 -12.53 0.26
N TYR A 53 -1.46 -13.28 1.06
CA TYR A 53 -1.10 -13.59 2.44
C TYR A 53 0.22 -14.39 2.53
N THR A 54 0.37 -15.44 1.71
CA THR A 54 1.61 -16.24 1.64
C THR A 54 2.80 -15.37 1.28
N GLN A 55 2.69 -14.52 0.25
CA GLN A 55 3.75 -13.60 -0.14
C GLN A 55 4.14 -12.64 0.98
N PHE A 56 3.16 -12.05 1.67
CA PHE A 56 3.41 -11.14 2.80
C PHE A 56 4.16 -11.87 3.92
N ARG A 57 3.63 -13.01 4.36
CA ARG A 57 4.18 -13.84 5.43
C ARG A 57 5.61 -14.26 5.13
N ASP A 58 5.85 -14.77 3.92
CA ASP A 58 7.16 -15.33 3.55
C ASP A 58 8.21 -14.23 3.42
N LYS A 59 7.84 -13.06 2.87
CA LYS A 59 8.74 -11.89 2.82
C LYS A 59 9.08 -11.38 4.21
N ALA A 60 8.10 -11.31 5.12
CA ALA A 60 8.34 -10.90 6.50
C ALA A 60 9.28 -11.87 7.21
N ALA A 61 9.02 -13.18 7.09
CA ALA A 61 9.85 -14.22 7.69
C ALA A 61 11.29 -14.20 7.17
N TYR A 62 11.46 -14.09 5.85
CA TYR A 62 12.77 -13.99 5.20
C TYR A 62 13.55 -12.76 5.66
N SER A 63 12.92 -11.58 5.65
CA SER A 63 13.54 -10.32 6.06
C SER A 63 14.05 -10.36 7.51
N ARG A 64 13.38 -11.13 8.39
CA ARG A 64 13.73 -11.27 9.80
C ARG A 64 14.54 -12.50 10.14
N SER A 65 14.95 -13.28 9.14
CA SER A 65 15.64 -14.56 9.36
C SER A 65 14.91 -15.46 10.36
N MET A 66 13.58 -15.39 10.38
CA MET A 66 12.74 -16.10 11.35
C MET A 66 11.96 -17.23 10.67
N PRO A 67 11.68 -18.35 11.36
CA PRO A 67 10.87 -19.41 10.81
C PRO A 67 9.42 -18.95 10.62
N ILE A 68 8.74 -19.53 9.62
CA ILE A 68 7.32 -19.28 9.35
C ILE A 68 6.46 -19.89 10.48
N ARG A 69 6.23 -19.14 11.55
CA ARG A 69 5.40 -19.55 12.70
C ARG A 69 3.94 -19.10 12.62
N TRP A 70 3.61 -18.21 11.68
CA TRP A 70 2.31 -17.53 11.55
C TRP A 70 1.13 -18.40 11.10
N LYS A 71 1.28 -19.74 11.03
CA LYS A 71 0.27 -20.65 10.46
C LYS A 71 -1.09 -20.63 11.19
N LYS A 72 -1.18 -19.94 12.33
CA LYS A 72 -2.33 -19.99 13.24
C LYS A 72 -2.76 -18.64 13.82
N MET A 73 -2.42 -17.52 13.18
CA MET A 73 -3.05 -16.23 13.56
C MET A 73 -4.45 -16.22 12.95
N HIS A 74 -5.41 -16.78 13.68
CA HIS A 74 -6.82 -16.68 13.33
C HIS A 74 -7.29 -15.23 13.53
N LYS A 75 -8.34 -14.91 12.77
CA LYS A 75 -8.89 -13.58 12.45
C LYS A 75 -9.32 -12.69 13.64
N GLU A 76 -9.07 -13.10 14.88
CA GLU A 76 -9.63 -12.50 16.10
C GLU A 76 -8.61 -12.07 17.16
N GLU A 77 -7.30 -12.23 16.91
CA GLU A 77 -6.27 -11.74 17.84
C GLU A 77 -5.97 -10.26 17.59
N SER A 78 -6.97 -9.42 17.87
CA SER A 78 -6.79 -8.00 18.17
C SER A 78 -6.48 -7.88 19.67
N GLY A 79 -5.31 -8.33 20.09
CA GLY A 79 -4.92 -8.38 21.49
C GLY A 79 -3.45 -8.02 21.74
N PRO A 80 -3.03 -7.92 23.02
CA PRO A 80 -1.64 -7.61 23.41
C PRO A 80 -0.59 -8.58 22.84
N GLU A 81 -1.01 -9.75 22.38
CA GLU A 81 -0.18 -10.75 21.68
C GLU A 81 0.39 -10.23 20.35
N VAL A 82 -0.34 -9.36 19.64
CA VAL A 82 0.17 -8.63 18.44
C VAL A 82 1.28 -7.66 18.83
N MET A 83 1.25 -7.11 20.04
CA MET A 83 2.25 -6.17 20.53
C MET A 83 3.56 -6.88 20.91
N LEU A 84 3.48 -8.10 21.45
CA LEU A 84 4.65 -8.97 21.66
C LEU A 84 5.29 -9.40 20.33
N LEU A 85 4.48 -9.61 19.29
CA LEU A 85 4.98 -9.85 17.93
C LEU A 85 5.67 -8.62 17.34
N LEU A 86 5.30 -7.39 17.71
CA LEU A 86 5.99 -6.18 17.23
C LEU A 86 7.43 -6.08 17.73
N GLU A 87 7.75 -6.62 18.91
CA GLU A 87 9.14 -6.64 19.42
C GLU A 87 10.06 -7.49 18.52
N ASP A 88 9.58 -8.62 18.01
CA ASP A 88 10.32 -9.43 17.02
C ASP A 88 10.29 -8.80 15.60
N PHE A 89 9.38 -7.86 15.37
CA PHE A 89 9.13 -7.20 14.09
C PHE A 89 9.69 -5.77 14.01
N VAL A 90 10.46 -5.27 14.97
CA VAL A 90 11.12 -3.95 14.86
C VAL A 90 12.51 -3.99 15.50
N ASP A 91 13.54 -3.48 14.82
CA ASP A 91 14.91 -3.48 15.36
C ASP A 91 15.12 -2.44 16.49
N ALA A 92 14.42 -1.31 16.40
CA ALA A 92 14.47 -0.23 17.39
C ALA A 92 13.25 0.69 17.27
N LEU A 93 12.76 1.19 18.41
CA LEU A 93 11.74 2.23 18.46
C LEU A 93 12.37 3.62 18.41
N GLY A 94 11.75 4.54 17.66
CA GLY A 94 12.18 5.93 17.58
C GLY A 94 11.66 6.66 16.33
N GLY A 95 11.96 7.95 16.23
CA GLY A 95 11.64 8.77 15.05
C GLY A 95 12.76 8.82 14.02
N MET A 96 12.62 9.72 13.04
CA MET A 96 13.58 9.88 11.93
C MET A 96 15.02 10.15 12.39
N GLY A 97 15.23 10.93 13.46
CA GLY A 97 16.58 11.18 14.00
C GLY A 97 17.29 9.90 14.45
N ARG A 98 16.56 8.97 15.09
CA ARG A 98 17.10 7.66 15.49
C ARG A 98 17.38 6.79 14.27
N ALA A 99 16.50 6.80 13.26
CA ALA A 99 16.73 6.09 12.01
C ALA A 99 18.00 6.58 11.29
N VAL A 100 18.21 7.90 11.24
CA VAL A 100 19.42 8.51 10.66
C VAL A 100 20.68 8.11 11.43
N ALA A 101 20.65 8.14 12.76
CA ALA A 101 21.79 7.74 13.58
C ALA A 101 22.21 6.29 13.34
N ILE A 102 21.24 5.37 13.26
CA ILE A 102 21.47 3.95 12.94
C ILE A 102 22.02 3.79 11.51
N ALA A 103 21.47 4.53 10.54
CA ALA A 103 21.96 4.49 9.16
C ALA A 103 23.41 4.99 9.05
N LYS A 104 23.76 6.10 9.72
CA LYS A 104 25.14 6.61 9.80
C LYS A 104 26.09 5.57 10.38
N GLN A 105 25.68 4.93 11.47
CA GLN A 105 26.47 3.87 12.11
C GLN A 105 26.71 2.69 11.14
N LYS A 106 25.66 2.19 10.48
CA LYS A 106 25.78 1.07 9.52
C LYS A 106 26.59 1.43 8.27
N ALA A 107 26.64 2.71 7.90
CA ALA A 107 27.38 3.24 6.76
C ALA A 107 28.79 3.75 7.12
N ASN A 108 29.23 3.63 8.38
CA ASN A 108 30.49 4.19 8.89
C ASN A 108 30.65 5.71 8.69
N ILE A 109 29.56 6.47 8.83
CA ILE A 109 29.54 7.94 8.77
C ILE A 109 29.61 8.51 10.21
N PRO A 110 30.47 9.51 10.48
CA PRO A 110 30.49 10.20 11.78
C PRO A 110 29.12 10.77 12.18
N GLN A 111 28.74 10.62 13.44
CA GLN A 111 27.42 11.05 13.93
C GLN A 111 27.21 12.57 13.82
N GLU A 112 28.26 13.35 14.05
CA GLU A 112 28.25 14.82 13.94
C GLU A 112 28.23 15.33 12.50
N GLN A 113 28.48 14.47 11.50
CA GLN A 113 28.47 14.90 10.11
C GLN A 113 27.04 15.31 9.69
N PRO A 114 26.82 16.53 9.18
CA PRO A 114 25.49 16.95 8.74
C PRO A 114 25.02 16.09 7.55
N VAL A 115 23.73 15.73 7.55
CA VAL A 115 23.10 14.94 6.48
C VAL A 115 21.77 15.56 6.09
N THR A 116 21.43 15.48 4.82
CA THR A 116 20.16 15.99 4.27
C THR A 116 19.21 14.83 4.01
N LEU A 117 18.00 14.93 4.53
CA LEU A 117 16.93 13.98 4.21
C LEU A 117 16.27 14.40 2.90
N VAL A 118 16.23 13.48 1.92
CA VAL A 118 15.62 13.72 0.62
C VAL A 118 14.54 12.67 0.37
N GLU A 119 13.34 13.11 0.02
CA GLU A 119 12.25 12.23 -0.44
C GLU A 119 12.52 11.85 -1.91
N VAL A 120 12.91 10.60 -2.16
CA VAL A 120 13.25 10.11 -3.52
C VAL A 120 12.01 9.89 -4.40
N SER A 121 10.82 9.77 -3.80
CA SER A 121 9.57 9.50 -4.51
C SER A 121 9.07 10.64 -5.38
N ARG A 122 9.53 11.87 -5.14
CA ARG A 122 9.25 13.01 -6.01
C ARG A 122 10.40 13.13 -7.01
N PRO A 123 10.12 13.18 -8.32
CA PRO A 123 11.14 13.58 -9.26
C PRO A 123 11.70 14.92 -8.79
N SER A 124 13.01 14.98 -8.58
CA SER A 124 13.69 16.25 -8.34
C SER A 124 13.37 17.16 -9.52
N PRO A 125 12.84 18.38 -9.29
CA PRO A 125 12.47 19.26 -10.38
C PRO A 125 13.71 19.54 -11.23
N SER A 126 13.57 19.34 -12.53
CA SER A 126 14.62 19.63 -13.49
C SER A 126 14.80 21.15 -13.63
N LEU A 127 16.01 21.61 -14.01
CA LEU A 127 16.27 23.04 -14.24
C LEU A 127 15.25 23.69 -15.21
N PRO A 128 14.80 23.03 -16.31
CA PRO A 128 13.72 23.55 -17.15
C PRO A 128 12.40 23.75 -16.41
N GLU A 129 12.00 22.85 -15.50
CA GLU A 129 10.77 22.99 -14.71
C GLU A 129 10.85 24.18 -13.74
N ILE A 130 12.01 24.36 -13.08
CA ILE A 130 12.25 25.50 -12.18
C ILE A 130 12.17 26.83 -12.94
N LEU A 131 12.76 26.91 -14.14
CA LEU A 131 12.74 28.13 -14.96
C LEU A 131 11.35 28.42 -15.54
N SER A 132 10.58 27.39 -15.89
CA SER A 132 9.21 27.53 -16.38
C SER A 132 8.25 28.11 -15.32
N GLY A 133 8.48 27.80 -14.03
CA GLY A 133 7.73 28.37 -12.92
C GLY A 133 8.01 29.85 -12.65
N ILE A 134 9.20 30.35 -13.00
CA ILE A 134 9.58 31.76 -12.86
C ILE A 134 8.97 32.63 -13.97
N GLY A 135 8.65 32.04 -15.12
CA GLY A 135 8.03 32.74 -16.26
C GLY A 135 6.64 33.32 -16.00
N VAL A 136 5.91 32.83 -14.98
CA VAL A 136 4.58 33.34 -14.63
C VAL A 136 4.63 34.61 -13.75
N LEU A 137 5.74 34.85 -13.04
CA LEU A 137 5.87 36.04 -12.17
C LEU A 137 6.30 37.31 -12.92
N LEU A 138 6.87 37.20 -14.12
CA LEU A 138 7.40 38.35 -14.87
C LEU A 138 6.48 38.86 -16.00
N LEU A 139 5.36 38.19 -16.29
CA LEU A 139 4.41 38.56 -17.35
C LEU A 139 3.19 39.36 -16.84
N GLY A 140 3.25 39.89 -15.61
CA GLY A 140 2.15 40.63 -14.98
C GLY A 140 2.31 42.15 -14.87
N TRP A 141 3.32 42.77 -15.50
CA TRP A 141 3.58 44.20 -15.38
C TRP A 141 3.97 44.86 -16.71
N THR A 142 3.08 44.83 -17.69
CA THR A 142 3.00 45.87 -18.74
C THR A 142 1.56 45.95 -19.25
N GLU A 143 0.99 47.15 -19.17
CA GLU A 143 -0.32 47.62 -19.65
C GLU A 143 -1.54 47.50 -18.71
N LEU A 144 -1.66 48.43 -17.75
CA LEU A 144 -2.56 49.60 -17.76
C LEU A 144 -2.38 50.44 -16.47
#